data_AF-A0A810NU93-F1
#
_entry.id   AF-A0A810NU93-F1
#
_cell.length_a   1.000
_cell.length_b   1.000
_cell.length_c   1.000
_cell.angle_alpha   90.00
_cell.angle_beta   90.00
_cell.angle_gamma   90.00
#
_symmetry.space_group_name_H-M   'P 1'
#
loop_
_entity.id
_entity.type
_entity.pdbx_description
1 polymer ?
#
loop_
_entity_poly.entity_id
_entity_poly.type
_entity_poly.pdbx_seq_one_letter_code
_entity_poly.pdbx_strand_id
1 'polypeptide(L)' 'MTGGQRGDSPQFTNVRARIRVPRPGGGRPRIRPDRVLADKAYSSAANREHSRRRGIKATIPIKDDQAALWMSA' A
#
# COMPACT_ATOMS: atom_id res chain seq x y z
N MET A 1 -14.63 -19.97 -9.24
CA MET A 1 -14.30 -19.63 -7.84
C MET A 1 -12.86 -19.17 -7.79
N THR A 2 -12.60 -17.87 -7.91
CA THR A 2 -11.24 -17.35 -7.80
C THR A 2 -10.93 -17.17 -6.32
N GLY A 3 -9.89 -17.85 -5.83
CA GLY A 3 -9.42 -17.72 -4.46
C GLY A 3 -9.16 -16.26 -4.14
N GLY A 4 -10.01 -15.69 -3.28
CA GLY A 4 -9.94 -14.29 -2.88
C GLY A 4 -8.56 -13.95 -2.35
N GLN A 5 -8.14 -12.71 -2.61
CA GLN A 5 -6.89 -12.04 -2.23
C GLN A 5 -6.42 -12.35 -0.79
N ARG A 6 -5.93 -13.56 -0.50
CA ARG A 6 -5.31 -13.96 0.78
C ARG A 6 -3.87 -13.45 0.89
N GLY A 7 -3.67 -12.20 0.46
CA GLY A 7 -2.44 -11.44 0.58
C GLY A 7 -2.70 -10.13 1.33
N ASP A 8 -3.62 -10.12 2.30
CA ASP A 8 -3.75 -9.03 3.26
C ASP A 8 -2.49 -9.01 4.11
N SER A 9 -1.45 -8.39 3.56
CA SER A 9 -0.07 -8.59 3.95
C SER A 9 0.19 -7.93 5.31
N PRO A 10 0.37 -8.68 6.43
CA PRO A 10 0.87 -8.09 7.67
C PRO A 10 2.23 -7.40 7.46
N GLN A 11 2.95 -7.78 6.40
CA GLN A 11 4.17 -7.12 5.98
C GLN A 11 3.98 -5.62 5.68
N PHE A 12 2.86 -5.15 5.13
CA PHE A 12 2.71 -3.72 4.81
C PHE A 12 2.75 -2.86 6.08
N THR A 13 2.01 -3.29 7.11
CA THR A 13 2.00 -2.60 8.40
C THR A 13 3.37 -2.68 9.08
N ASN A 14 4.01 -3.86 9.05
CA ASN A 14 5.31 -4.08 9.66
C ASN A 14 6.44 -3.31 8.97
N VAL A 15 6.48 -3.34 7.64
CA VAL A 15 7.44 -2.58 6.82
C VAL A 15 7.23 -1.09 7.05
N ARG A 16 5.98 -0.60 6.95
CA ARG A 16 5.69 0.82 7.18
C ARG A 16 6.06 1.28 8.59
N ALA A 17 5.89 0.44 9.61
CA ALA A 17 6.28 0.78 10.98
C ALA A 17 7.80 0.93 11.17
N ARG A 18 8.59 0.30 10.30
CA ARG A 18 10.06 0.38 10.31
C ARG A 18 10.60 1.54 9.50
N ILE A 19 9.80 2.13 8.60
CA ILE A 19 10.19 3.32 7.84
C ILE A 19 10.39 4.51 8.78
N ARG A 20 11.55 5.15 8.65
CA ARG A 20 11.91 6.39 9.33
C ARG A 20 11.98 7.50 8.28
N VAL A 21 11.22 8.57 8.49
CA VAL A 21 11.23 9.75 7.61
C VAL A 21 12.09 10.84 8.27
N PRO A 22 13.25 11.19 7.70
CA PRO A 22 14.09 12.28 8.19
C PRO A 22 13.34 13.61 8.21
N ARG A 23 13.73 14.49 9.13
CA ARG A 23 13.20 15.86 9.21
C ARG A 23 14.25 16.82 8.65
N PRO A 24 13.90 17.76 7.75
CA PRO A 24 14.83 18.73 7.19
C PRO A 24 15.55 19.60 8.24
N GLY A 25 14.96 19.79 9.42
CA GLY A 25 15.55 20.56 10.53
C GLY A 25 16.23 19.72 11.61
N GLY A 26 16.50 18.43 11.38
CA GLY A 26 17.07 17.54 12.39
C GLY A 26 16.05 17.05 13.44
N GLY A 27 16.55 16.34 14.46
CA GLY A 27 15.74 15.70 15.50
C GLY A 27 15.21 14.30 15.13
N ARG A 28 14.36 13.73 16.00
CA ARG A 28 13.91 12.33 15.87
C ARG A 28 13.11 12.12 14.57
N PRO A 29 13.50 11.16 13.71
CA PRO A 29 12.76 10.83 12.50
C PRO A 29 11.31 10.46 12.78
N ARG A 30 10.40 10.84 11.88
CA ARG A 30 8.98 10.47 11.98
C ARG A 30 8.81 8.98 11.67
N ILE A 31 7.86 8.36 12.35
CA ILE A 31 7.39 6.98 12.07
C ILE A 31 6.14 7.00 11.16
N ARG A 32 5.48 8.16 11.08
CA ARG A 32 4.26 8.36 10.28
C ARG A 32 4.58 9.32 9.13
N PRO A 33 4.68 8.83 7.88
CA PRO A 33 4.81 9.68 6.69
C PRO A 33 3.49 10.39 6.38
N ASP A 34 3.56 11.50 5.64
CA ASP A 34 2.37 12.18 5.10
C ASP A 34 1.80 11.47 3.86
N ARG A 35 2.71 10.84 3.07
CA ARG A 35 2.37 10.07 1.88
C ARG A 35 3.25 8.83 1.75
N VAL A 36 2.69 7.73 1.27
CA VAL A 36 3.38 6.49 0.91
C VAL A 36 3.20 6.22 -0.58
N LEU A 37 4.31 5.93 -1.25
CA LEU A 37 4.36 5.30 -2.56
C LEU A 37 4.59 3.80 -2.32
N ALA A 38 3.70 2.95 -2.81
CA ALA A 38 3.85 1.50 -2.65
C ALA A 38 3.65 0.78 -3.98
N ASP A 39 4.22 -0.42 -4.06
CA ASP A 39 4.07 -1.31 -5.21
C ASP A 39 2.62 -1.79 -5.39
N LYS A 40 2.27 -2.19 -6.63
CA LYS A 40 0.93 -2.71 -6.98
C LYS A 40 0.53 -3.94 -6.17
N ALA A 41 1.48 -4.72 -5.64
CA ALA A 41 1.20 -5.83 -4.73
C ALA A 41 0.48 -5.37 -3.45
N TYR A 42 0.56 -4.09 -3.09
CA TYR A 42 -0.11 -3.50 -1.92
C TYR A 42 -1.42 -2.78 -2.27
N SER A 43 -1.98 -2.98 -3.46
CA SER A 43 -3.19 -2.28 -3.92
C SER A 43 -4.50 -2.71 -3.23
N SER A 44 -4.45 -3.72 -2.36
CA SER A 44 -5.59 -4.26 -1.61
C SER A 44 -6.37 -3.20 -0.82
N ALA A 45 -7.68 -3.40 -0.67
CA ALA A 45 -8.56 -2.50 0.07
C ALA A 45 -8.11 -2.30 1.54
N ALA A 46 -7.69 -3.34 2.25
CA ALA A 46 -7.25 -3.23 3.64
C ALA A 46 -6.00 -2.37 3.82
N ASN A 47 -5.01 -2.45 2.92
CA ASN A 47 -3.83 -1.57 2.95
C ASN A 47 -4.20 -0.10 2.72
N ARG A 48 -5.17 0.17 1.82
CA ARG A 48 -5.72 1.52 1.60
C ARG A 48 -6.46 2.01 2.83
N GLU A 49 -7.27 1.15 3.45
CA GLU A 49 -8.00 1.49 4.66
C GLU A 49 -7.07 1.74 5.85
N HIS A 50 -6.05 0.89 6.03
CA HIS A 50 -5.02 1.08 7.07
C HIS A 50 -4.34 2.43 6.94
N SER A 51 -3.97 2.84 5.72
CA SER A 51 -3.38 4.14 5.45
C SER A 51 -4.36 5.28 5.75
N ARG A 52 -5.63 5.15 5.32
CA ARG A 52 -6.71 6.12 5.59
C ARG A 52 -6.96 6.33 7.08
N ARG A 53 -7.12 5.24 7.85
CA ARG A 53 -7.33 5.27 9.31
C ARG A 53 -6.19 5.96 10.05
N ARG A 54 -4.98 6.02 9.46
CA ARG A 54 -3.79 6.62 10.06
C ARG A 54 -3.46 8.00 9.51
N GLY A 55 -4.30 8.54 8.61
CA GLY A 55 -4.11 9.86 8.00
C GLY A 55 -3.00 9.91 6.95
N ILE A 56 -2.61 8.77 6.38
CA ILE A 56 -1.50 8.67 5.43
C ILE A 56 -2.06 8.61 4.01
N LYS A 57 -1.63 9.53 3.14
CA LYS A 57 -2.02 9.50 1.72
C LYS A 57 -1.29 8.34 1.04
N ALA A 58 -2.01 7.44 0.36
CA ALA A 58 -1.40 6.30 -0.33
C ALA A 58 -1.53 6.45 -1.85
N THR A 59 -0.41 6.43 -2.55
CA THR A 59 -0.34 6.37 -4.01
C THR A 59 0.15 4.97 -4.38
N ILE A 60 -0.80 4.12 -4.80
CA ILE A 60 -0.55 2.71 -5.13
C ILE A 60 -1.18 2.44 -6.50
N PRO A 61 -0.40 2.06 -7.51
CA PRO A 61 -0.94 1.68 -8.81
C PRO A 61 -1.85 0.45 -8.64
N ILE A 62 -2.97 0.45 -9.35
CA ILE A 62 -3.86 -0.71 -9.40
C ILE A 62 -3.21 -1.72 -10.34
N LYS A 63 -3.24 -3.01 -9.97
CA LYS A 63 -2.79 -4.07 -10.86
C LYS A 63 -3.77 -4.13 -12.04
N ASP A 64 -3.25 -3.87 -13.24
CA ASP A 64 -3.98 -4.09 -14.48
C ASP A 64 -4.25 -5.60 -14.58
N ASP A 65 -5.44 -6.02 -14.16
CA ASP A 65 -5.95 -7.37 -14.33
C ASP A 65 -7.32 -7.27 -14.97
N GLN A 66 -7.42 -6.65 -16.14
CA GLN A 66 -8.56 -6.73 -17.05
C GLN A 66 -8.13 -6.34 -18.47
N ALA A 67 -7.35 -7.19 -19.14
CA ALA A 67 -7.11 -7.06 -20.59
C ALA A 67 -6.93 -8.40 -21.33
N ALA A 68 -7.34 -9.54 -20.77
CA ALA A 68 -7.17 -10.84 -21.42
C ALA A 68 -8.40 -11.78 -21.33
N LEU A 69 -9.61 -11.22 -21.37
CA LEU A 69 -10.85 -12.00 -21.51
C LEU A 69 -11.64 -11.67 -22.79
N TRP A 70 -11.04 -10.98 -23.76
CA TRP A 70 -11.74 -10.51 -24.97
C TRP A 70 -11.26 -11.19 -26.28
N MET A 71 -10.50 -12.29 -26.22
CA MET A 71 -10.06 -13.03 -27.42
C MET A 71 -10.47 -14.50 -27.43
N SER A 72 -11.70 -14.82 -27.01
CA SER A 72 -12.34 -16.12 -27.28
C SER A 72 -13.86 -15.99 -27.21
N ALA A 73 -14.45 -15.44 -28.27
CA ALA A 73 -15.84 -15.66 -28.66
C ALA A 73 -15.93 -15.52 -30.18
#